data_AF-A0A9W6SUC5-F1
#
_entry.id   AF-A0A9W6SUC5-F1
#
_cell.length_a   1.000
_cell.length_b   1.000
_cell.length_c   1.000
_cell.angle_alpha   90.00
_cell.angle_beta   90.00
_cell.angle_gamma   90.00
#
_symmetry.space_group_name_H-M   'P 1'
#
loop_
_entity.id
_entity.type
_entity.pdbx_description
1 polymer ?
#
loop_
_entity_poly.entity_id
_entity_poly.type
_entity_poly.pdbx_seq_one_letter_code
_entity_poly.pdbx_strand_id
1 'polypeptide(L)' 'MLEEYLYRKLMRSRAFHRYVRTIYAYVNGLPPPHVQDRYNDKTLNQYDFLFKPTRYQKFNAYRKVFADEWLKAFGFRK' A
#
# COMPACT_ATOMS: atom_id res chain seq x y z
N MET A 1 -34.12 -11.82 7.24
CA MET A 1 -33.84 -10.37 7.01
C MET A 1 -32.39 -10.00 7.22
N LEU A 2 -31.81 -10.20 8.42
CA LEU A 2 -30.40 -9.85 8.69
C LEU A 2 -29.40 -10.68 7.85
N GLU A 3 -29.65 -11.98 7.71
CA GLU A 3 -28.80 -12.90 6.95
C GLU A 3 -28.68 -12.49 5.48
N GLU A 4 -29.79 -12.15 4.85
CA GLU A 4 -29.81 -11.73 3.45
C GLU A 4 -29.09 -10.39 3.23
N TYR A 5 -29.19 -9.47 4.20
CA TYR A 5 -28.45 -8.22 4.19
C TYR A 5 -26.93 -8.46 4.30
N LEU A 6 -26.51 -9.31 5.25
CA LEU A 6 -25.11 -9.70 5.44
C LEU A 6 -24.56 -10.41 4.21
N TYR A 7 -25.34 -11.30 3.61
CA TYR A 7 -25.01 -11.99 2.38
C TYR A 7 -24.77 -11.00 1.22
N ARG A 8 -25.70 -10.06 1.01
CA ARG A 8 -25.55 -9.01 -0.02
C ARG A 8 -24.34 -8.11 0.25
N LYS A 9 -24.07 -7.80 1.52
CA LYS A 9 -22.90 -7.01 1.93
C LYS A 9 -21.60 -7.76 1.66
N LEU A 10 -21.56 -9.06 1.94
CA LEU A 10 -20.43 -9.94 1.68
C LEU A 10 -20.17 -10.08 0.17
N MET A 11 -21.22 -10.30 -0.62
CA MET A 11 -21.17 -10.40 -2.08
C MET A 11 -20.77 -9.11 -2.78
N ARG A 12 -20.90 -7.95 -2.14
CA ARG A 12 -20.41 -6.66 -2.67
C ARG A 12 -19.00 -6.31 -2.19
N SER A 13 -18.44 -7.05 -1.24
CA SER A 13 -17.14 -6.74 -0.65
C SER A 13 -15.99 -7.17 -1.57
N ARG A 14 -15.26 -6.19 -2.11
CA ARG A 14 -14.05 -6.44 -2.91
C ARG A 14 -12.98 -7.21 -2.12
N ALA A 15 -12.90 -6.99 -0.81
CA ALA A 15 -11.95 -7.69 0.06
C ALA A 15 -12.30 -9.18 0.19
N PHE A 16 -13.58 -9.50 0.35
CA PHE A 16 -14.06 -10.88 0.43
C PHE A 16 -13.77 -11.64 -0.87
N HIS A 17 -14.05 -11.04 -2.03
CA HIS A 17 -13.74 -11.66 -3.32
C HIS A 17 -12.24 -11.91 -3.53
N ARG A 18 -11.37 -10.99 -3.09
CA ARG A 18 -9.91 -11.18 -3.13
C ARG A 18 -9.45 -12.34 -2.24
N TYR A 19 -10.06 -12.48 -1.07
CA TYR A 19 -9.79 -13.57 -0.14
C TYR A 19 -10.16 -14.92 -0.74
N VAL A 20 -11.41 -15.06 -1.23
CA VAL A 20 -11.88 -16.29 -1.90
C VAL A 20 -11.00 -16.64 -3.09
N ARG A 21 -10.63 -15.66 -3.92
CA ARG A 21 -9.76 -15.88 -5.08
C ARG A 21 -8.36 -16.37 -4.68
N THR A 22 -7.83 -15.89 -3.56
CA THR A 22 -6.54 -16.36 -3.02
C THR A 22 -6.62 -17.82 -2.56
N ILE A 23 -7.67 -18.19 -1.82
CA ILE A 23 -7.88 -19.57 -1.38
C ILE A 23 -8.07 -20.50 -2.57
N TYR A 24 -8.90 -20.09 -3.52
CA TYR A 24 -9.11 -20.85 -4.75
C TYR A 24 -7.79 -21.08 -5.50
N ALA A 25 -6.96 -20.04 -5.65
CA ALA A 25 -5.66 -20.18 -6.29
C ALA A 25 -4.74 -21.12 -5.50
N TYR A 26 -4.71 -21.00 -4.17
CA TYR A 26 -3.90 -21.87 -3.30
C TYR A 26 -4.28 -23.35 -3.44
N VAL A 27 -5.58 -23.66 -3.38
CA VAL A 27 -6.09 -25.04 -3.49
C VAL A 27 -5.78 -25.64 -4.87
N ASN A 28 -5.85 -24.83 -5.93
CA ASN A 28 -5.60 -25.27 -7.30
C ASN A 28 -4.12 -25.15 -7.73
N GLY A 29 -3.21 -24.78 -6.82
CA GLY A 29 -1.79 -24.58 -7.15
C GLY A 29 -1.53 -23.47 -8.17
N LEU A 30 -2.48 -22.54 -8.34
CA LEU A 30 -2.35 -21.41 -9.25
C LEU A 30 -1.51 -20.30 -8.60
N PRO A 31 -0.75 -19.52 -9.39
CA PRO A 31 -0.02 -18.40 -8.86
C PRO A 31 -0.99 -17.39 -8.23
N PRO A 32 -0.60 -16.72 -7.13
CA PRO A 32 -1.50 -15.85 -6.41
C PRO A 32 -2.06 -14.76 -7.32
N PRO A 33 -3.34 -14.38 -7.19
CA PRO A 33 -3.97 -13.39 -8.07
C PRO A 33 -3.27 -12.02 -8.06
N HIS A 34 -2.57 -11.67 -6.98
CA HIS A 34 -1.77 -10.44 -6.90
C HIS A 34 -0.51 -10.44 -7.78
N VAL A 35 -0.05 -11.60 -8.24
CA VAL A 35 1.09 -11.73 -9.17
C VAL A 35 0.62 -11.55 -10.61
N GLN A 36 -0.55 -12.09 -10.96
CA GLN A 36 -1.12 -11.99 -12.31
C GLN A 36 -1.54 -10.55 -12.66
N ASP A 37 -2.09 -9.81 -11.69
CA ASP A 37 -2.44 -8.38 -11.87
C ASP A 37 -1.19 -7.51 -12.11
N ARG A 38 -0.02 -7.89 -11.58
CA ARG A 38 1.25 -7.15 -11.77
C ARG A 38 1.94 -7.45 -13.10
N TYR A 39 1.71 -8.62 -13.68
CA TYR A 39 2.32 -9.01 -14.96
C TYR A 39 1.64 -8.38 -16.18
N ASN A 40 0.38 -7.93 -16.04
CA ASN A 40 -0.36 -7.27 -17.12
C ASN A 40 -0.16 -5.75 -17.18
N ASP A 41 0.47 -5.14 -16.17
CA ASP A 41 0.83 -3.72 -16.19
C ASP A 41 2.14 -3.53 -16.98
N LYS A 42 2.00 -3.45 -18.31
CA LYS A 42 3.09 -3.12 -19.26
C LYS A 42 3.62 -1.68 -19.10
N THR A 43 3.40 -1.05 -17.95
CA THR A 43 3.76 0.34 -17.64
C THR A 43 4.67 0.44 -16.41
N LEU A 44 5.39 -0.64 -16.07
CA LEU A 44 6.49 -0.58 -15.09
C LEU A 44 7.62 0.27 -15.70
N ASN A 45 7.47 1.59 -15.58
CA ASN A 45 8.49 2.54 -15.94
C ASN A 45 9.68 2.33 -15.00
N GLN A 46 10.91 2.49 -15.49
CA GLN A 46 12.13 2.41 -14.68
C GLN A 46 12.05 3.28 -13.40
N TYR A 47 11.23 4.33 -13.41
CA TYR A 47 10.92 5.21 -12.28
C TYR A 47 10.09 4.58 -11.15
N ASP A 48 9.43 3.44 -11.37
CA ASP A 48 8.71 2.72 -10.32
C ASP A 48 9.65 1.93 -9.38
N PHE A 49 10.89 1.70 -9.81
CA PHE A 49 11.97 1.17 -8.97
C PHE A 49 12.66 2.26 -8.15
N LEU A 50 12.36 3.55 -8.38
CA LEU A 50 12.86 4.62 -7.54
C LEU A 50 12.18 4.56 -6.18
N PHE A 51 12.95 4.83 -5.14
CA PHE A 51 12.46 4.90 -3.77
C PHE A 51 11.28 5.88 -3.65
N LYS A 52 10.08 5.36 -3.37
CA LYS A 52 8.87 6.16 -3.11
C LYS A 52 8.70 6.33 -1.60
N PRO A 53 9.07 7.50 -1.02
CA PRO A 53 8.96 7.69 0.41
C PRO A 53 7.50 7.64 0.85
N THR A 54 7.22 6.87 1.90
CA THR A 54 5.90 6.83 2.55
C THR A 54 5.60 8.16 3.23
N ARG A 55 4.32 8.44 3.50
CA ARG A 55 3.90 9.68 4.20
C ARG A 55 4.65 9.88 5.51
N TYR A 56 4.89 8.78 6.23
CA TYR A 56 5.66 8.78 7.47
C TYR A 56 7.14 9.16 7.26
N GLN A 57 7.77 8.60 6.22
CA GLN A 57 9.15 8.96 5.85
C GLN A 57 9.27 10.43 5.45
N LYS A 58 8.29 10.99 4.73
CA LYS A 58 8.24 12.42 4.39
C LYS A 58 8.13 13.31 5.62
N PHE A 59 7.24 12.96 6.56
CA PHE A 59 7.07 13.71 7.79
C PHE A 59 8.34 13.69 8.66
N ASN A 60 8.98 12.52 8.80
CA ASN A 60 10.24 12.41 9.53
C ASN A 60 11.36 13.22 8.88
N ALA A 61 11.46 13.22 7.55
CA ALA A 61 12.43 14.03 6.83
C ALA A 61 12.18 15.53 7.08
N TYR A 62 10.93 15.99 6.96
CA TYR A 62 10.55 17.37 7.26
C TYR A 62 10.92 17.77 8.70
N ARG A 63 10.57 16.95 9.69
CA ARG A 63 10.86 17.24 11.10
C ARG A 63 12.36 17.36 11.37
N LYS A 64 13.18 16.52 10.73
CA LYS A 64 14.64 16.54 10.87
C LYS A 64 15.26 17.80 10.26
N VAL A 65 14.82 18.18 9.05
CA VAL A 65 15.26 19.42 8.39
C VAL A 65 14.82 20.64 9.20
N PHE A 66 13.56 20.67 9.64
CA PHE A 66 13.02 21.76 10.44
C PHE A 66 13.80 21.94 11.74
N ALA A 67 14.13 20.86 12.47
CA ALA A 67 14.92 20.94 13.69
C ALA A 67 16.34 21.48 13.42
N ASP A 68 16.98 21.05 12.33
CA ASP A 68 18.30 21.52 11.93
C ASP A 68 18.30 23.01 11.56
N GLU A 69 17.30 23.45 10.79
CA GLU A 69 17.12 24.86 10.44
C GLU A 69 16.77 25.72 11.65
N TRP A 70 15.93 25.21 12.56
CA TRP A 70 15.55 25.91 13.77
C TRP A 70 16.74 26.07 14.73
N LEU A 71 17.56 25.03 14.91
CA LEU A 71 18.82 25.11 15.65
C LEU A 71 19.80 26.12 15.03
N LYS A 72 19.92 26.14 13.70
CA LYS A 72 20.73 27.14 12.98
C LYS A 72 20.20 28.56 13.13
N ALA A 73 18.88 28.75 13.05
CA ALA A 73 18.23 30.04 13.18
C ALA A 73 18.30 30.60 14.60
N PHE A 74 18.23 29.74 15.63
CA PHE A 74 18.36 30.12 17.03
C PHE A 74 19.81 30.29 17.50
N GLY A 75 20.78 30.29 16.58
CA GLY A 75 22.15 30.71 16.87
C GLY A 75 22.93 29.79 17.81
N PHE A 76 22.46 28.56 18.07
CA PHE A 76 23.23 27.55 18.80
C PHE A 76 24.29 26.91 17.89
N ARG A 77 25.20 27.75 17.39
CA ARG A 77 26.54 27.31 17.01
C ARG A 77 27.35 27.27 18.31
N LYS A 78 27.97 26.13 18.59
CA LYS A 78 29.18 26.12 19.40
C LYS A 78 30.28 26.87 18.64
#